data_AF-A0A5B2ZE03-F1
#
_entry.id   AF-A0A5B2ZE03-F1
#
_cell.length_a   1.000
_cell.length_b   1.000
_cell.length_c   1.000
_cell.angle_alpha   90.00
_cell.angle_beta   90.00
_cell.angle_gamma   90.00
#
_symmetry.space_group_name_H-M   'P 1'
#
loop_
_entity.id
_entity.type
_entity.pdbx_description
1 polymer ?
#
loop_
_entity_poly.entity_id
_entity_poly.type
_entity_poly.pdbx_seq_one_letter_code
_entity_poly.pdbx_strand_id
1 'polypeptide(L)'
;MREDDFREEHEYGPSRSAQRREALAVLDLARRLVEQPEAVLARISMDEDLRELVRSSRKVTAQIARKRQVQYLAKHLRRLDEEALAAIRGALEHDKAEHLREARALHAIERWRDRLMEEGDAALSELLSRFPQADRQHLRQLARNAHQERLKNKPPHAYRELFRELRDLLESPSPAE
;
A
#
# COMPACT_ATOMS: atom_id res chain seq x y z
N MET A 1 3.80 -56.45 36.56
CA MET A 1 5.04 -55.67 36.39
C MET A 1 5.05 -55.25 34.93
N ARG A 2 4.68 -54.01 34.58
CA ARG A 2 5.50 -52.75 34.65
C ARG A 2 6.82 -52.94 33.89
N GLU A 3 7.26 -52.10 32.96
CA GLU A 3 7.00 -50.69 32.62
C GLU A 3 6.63 -50.55 31.12
N ASP A 4 5.69 -49.71 30.66
CA ASP A 4 5.69 -48.23 30.56
C ASP A 4 6.95 -47.57 29.98
N ASP A 5 6.70 -46.54 29.18
CA ASP A 5 7.63 -45.58 28.57
C ASP A 5 8.57 -46.07 27.46
N PHE A 6 8.43 -45.43 26.29
CA PHE A 6 9.46 -44.99 25.33
C PHE A 6 8.80 -44.80 23.95
N ARG A 7 7.66 -44.08 23.90
CA ARG A 7 7.37 -43.26 22.72
C ARG A 7 8.01 -41.91 23.00
N GLU A 8 9.31 -41.81 22.73
CA GLU A 8 9.96 -40.50 22.60
C GLU A 8 9.25 -39.74 21.48
N GLU A 9 8.39 -38.83 21.88
CA GLU A 9 7.79 -37.80 21.05
C GLU A 9 8.94 -36.85 20.65
N HIS A 10 9.74 -37.27 19.67
CA HIS A 10 10.79 -36.42 19.12
C HIS A 10 10.11 -35.24 18.43
N GLU A 11 10.03 -34.13 19.15
CA GLU A 11 9.74 -32.81 18.61
C GLU A 11 10.86 -32.45 17.61
N TYR A 12 10.72 -32.91 16.38
CA TYR A 12 11.70 -32.70 15.32
C TYR A 12 11.70 -31.19 14.99
N GLY A 13 12.68 -30.47 15.52
CA GLY A 13 12.86 -29.05 15.25
C GLY A 13 12.88 -28.71 13.75
N PRO A 14 12.72 -27.42 13.38
CA PRO A 14 12.52 -27.03 11.99
C PRO A 14 13.66 -27.51 11.08
N SER A 15 13.30 -28.12 9.93
CA SER A 15 14.30 -28.62 8.97
C SER A 15 15.27 -27.52 8.50
N ARG A 16 16.47 -27.91 8.06
CA ARG A 16 17.45 -26.99 7.43
C ARG A 16 16.83 -26.12 6.34
N SER A 17 15.88 -26.67 5.58
CA SER A 17 15.16 -25.92 4.55
C SER A 17 14.23 -24.86 5.12
N ALA A 18 13.54 -25.15 6.23
CA ALA A 18 12.64 -24.23 6.92
C ALA A 18 13.42 -23.06 7.54
N GLN A 19 14.50 -23.36 8.26
CA GLN A 19 15.38 -22.32 8.85
C GLN A 19 15.95 -21.38 7.77
N ARG A 20 16.30 -21.92 6.59
CA ARG A 20 16.76 -21.10 5.45
C ARG A 20 15.65 -20.19 4.93
N ARG A 21 14.42 -20.69 4.78
CA ARG A 21 13.27 -19.90 4.31
C ARG A 21 12.97 -18.75 5.28
N GLU A 22 12.97 -19.03 6.57
CA GLU A 22 12.74 -18.03 7.61
C GLU A 22 13.83 -16.95 7.62
N ALA A 23 15.10 -17.36 7.56
CA ALA A 23 16.21 -16.41 7.48
C ALA A 23 16.12 -15.50 6.23
N LEU A 24 15.67 -16.04 5.09
CA LEU A 24 15.44 -15.26 3.88
C LEU A 24 14.25 -14.31 4.03
N ALA A 25 13.17 -14.74 4.69
CA ALA A 25 12.00 -13.92 4.96
C ALA A 25 12.34 -12.72 5.86
N VAL A 26 13.12 -12.94 6.92
CA VAL A 26 13.56 -11.84 7.81
C VAL A 26 14.55 -10.91 7.10
N LEU A 27 15.42 -11.44 6.23
CA LEU A 27 16.29 -10.61 5.40
C LEU A 27 15.49 -9.75 4.42
N ASP A 28 14.40 -10.29 3.87
CA ASP A 28 13.49 -9.53 3.02
C ASP A 28 12.74 -8.43 3.78
N LEU A 29 12.27 -8.75 4.99
CA LEU A 29 11.68 -7.77 5.90
C LEU A 29 12.64 -6.60 6.17
N ALA A 30 13.91 -6.89 6.44
CA ALA A 30 14.94 -5.87 6.63
C ALA A 30 15.13 -4.97 5.39
N ARG A 31 15.10 -5.55 4.18
CA ARG A 31 15.15 -4.76 2.93
C ARG A 31 13.94 -3.84 2.81
N ARG A 32 12.74 -4.38 3.04
CA ARG A 32 11.50 -3.62 2.93
C ARG A 32 11.47 -2.44 3.91
N LEU A 33 11.96 -2.64 5.14
CA LEU A 33 12.06 -1.57 6.15
C LEU A 33 12.94 -0.40 5.69
N VAL A 34 14.11 -0.68 5.12
CA VAL A 34 15.01 0.40 4.66
C VAL A 34 14.50 1.12 3.40
N GLU A 35 13.49 0.59 2.74
CA GLU A 35 12.84 1.22 1.58
C GLU A 35 11.62 2.06 1.98
N GLN A 36 11.14 1.93 3.21
CA GLN A 36 9.98 2.70 3.66
C GLN A 36 10.28 4.19 3.88
N PRO A 37 9.31 5.08 3.57
CA PRO A 37 9.35 6.48 4.00
C PRO A 37 9.36 6.62 5.53
N GLU A 38 9.90 7.73 6.04
CA GLU A 38 9.98 7.98 7.49
C GLU A 38 8.58 8.00 8.15
N ALA A 39 7.57 8.51 7.44
CA ALA A 39 6.18 8.53 7.92
C ALA A 39 5.59 7.13 8.14
N VAL A 40 6.01 6.14 7.34
CA VAL A 40 5.62 4.73 7.53
C VAL A 40 6.37 4.15 8.72
N LEU A 41 7.69 4.37 8.79
CA LEU A 41 8.52 3.89 9.90
C LEU A 41 8.10 4.45 11.27
N ALA A 42 7.61 5.68 11.31
CA ALA A 42 7.09 6.30 12.54
C ALA A 42 5.84 5.59 13.09
N ARG A 43 5.05 4.93 12.24
CA ARG A 43 3.86 4.15 12.63
C ARG A 43 4.18 2.72 13.05
N ILE A 44 5.38 2.23 12.73
CA ILE A 44 5.83 0.89 13.13
C ILE A 44 6.37 0.95 14.56
N SER A 45 5.78 0.15 15.44
CA SER A 45 6.28 -0.09 16.79
C SER A 45 7.61 -0.84 16.73
N MET A 46 8.69 -0.16 17.08
CA MET A 46 10.03 -0.73 17.24
C MET A 46 10.77 0.04 18.33
N ASP A 47 11.69 -0.64 19.00
CA ASP A 47 12.62 0.00 19.92
C ASP A 47 13.52 1.03 19.21
N GLU A 48 14.13 1.93 20.00
CA GLU A 48 14.93 3.02 19.44
C GLU A 48 16.22 2.51 18.77
N ASP A 49 16.81 1.43 19.29
CA ASP A 49 18.01 0.82 18.70
C ASP A 49 17.74 0.29 17.28
N LEU A 50 16.62 -0.39 17.08
CA LEU A 50 16.17 -0.88 15.78
C LEU A 50 15.82 0.28 14.86
N ARG A 51 15.17 1.33 15.39
CA ARG A 51 14.84 2.55 14.62
C ARG A 51 16.09 3.25 14.11
N GLU A 52 17.09 3.45 14.97
CA GLU A 52 18.38 4.02 14.60
C GLU A 52 19.10 3.13 13.58
N LEU A 53 19.04 1.81 13.75
CA LEU A 53 19.64 0.87 12.81
C LEU A 53 18.99 0.93 11.42
N VAL A 54 17.67 1.09 11.33
CA VAL A 54 16.96 1.30 10.06
C VAL A 54 17.40 2.63 9.43
N ARG A 55 17.44 3.72 10.20
CA ARG A 55 17.84 5.06 9.72
C ARG A 55 19.29 5.09 9.23
N SER A 56 20.22 4.47 9.97
CA SER A 56 21.64 4.40 9.57
C SER A 56 21.80 3.56 8.31
N SER A 57 21.09 2.42 8.20
CA SER A 57 21.08 1.59 7.00
C SER A 57 20.61 2.34 5.75
N ARG A 58 19.66 3.27 5.90
CA ARG A 58 19.14 4.11 4.80
C ARG A 58 20.15 5.14 4.29
N LYS A 59 21.01 5.67 5.17
CA LYS A 59 22.03 6.68 4.81
C LYS A 59 23.19 6.09 4.01
N VAL A 60 23.37 4.77 4.00
CA VAL A 60 24.47 4.12 3.30
C VAL A 60 24.18 4.04 1.80
N THR A 61 24.96 4.80 1.03
CA THR A 61 24.82 4.90 -0.44
C THR A 61 25.58 3.81 -1.20
N ALA A 62 26.72 3.35 -0.67
CA ALA A 62 27.53 2.32 -1.32
C ALA A 62 26.85 0.95 -1.28
N GLN A 63 26.60 0.33 -2.44
CA GLN A 63 25.80 -0.89 -2.58
C GLN A 63 26.27 -2.05 -1.69
N ILE A 64 27.59 -2.30 -1.65
CA ILE A 64 28.18 -3.38 -0.84
C ILE A 64 27.98 -3.08 0.66
N ALA A 65 28.20 -1.83 1.07
CA ALA A 65 28.01 -1.42 2.47
C ALA A 65 26.53 -1.49 2.87
N ARG A 66 25.61 -1.05 2.01
CA ARG A 66 24.17 -1.14 2.22
C ARG A 66 23.72 -2.60 2.37
N LYS A 67 24.20 -3.49 1.50
CA LYS A 67 23.93 -4.94 1.62
C LYS A 67 24.37 -5.49 2.98
N ARG A 68 25.56 -5.11 3.46
CA ARG A 68 26.06 -5.54 4.78
C ARG A 68 25.21 -4.97 5.92
N GLN A 69 24.81 -3.70 5.84
CA GLN A 69 23.93 -3.07 6.84
C GLN A 69 22.57 -3.76 6.91
N VAL A 70 21.96 -4.06 5.76
CA VAL A 70 20.69 -4.80 5.71
C VAL A 70 20.83 -6.21 6.31
N GLN A 71 21.95 -6.90 6.07
CA GLN A 71 22.21 -8.21 6.70
C GLN A 71 22.37 -8.10 8.22
N TYR A 72 22.98 -7.02 8.70
CA TYR A 72 23.12 -6.73 10.12
C TYR A 72 21.77 -6.38 10.77
N LEU A 73 20.93 -5.59 10.09
CA LEU A 73 19.54 -5.34 10.47
C LEU A 73 18.74 -6.65 10.54
N ALA A 74 18.86 -7.52 9.53
CA ALA A 74 18.20 -8.83 9.53
C ALA A 74 18.68 -9.73 10.68
N LYS A 75 19.92 -9.58 11.14
CA LYS A 75 20.41 -10.25 12.35
C LYS A 75 19.70 -9.72 13.60
N HIS A 76 19.44 -8.42 13.69
CA HIS A 76 18.71 -7.82 14.82
C HIS A 76 17.25 -8.26 14.83
N LEU A 77 16.58 -8.21 13.68
CA LEU A 77 15.20 -8.67 13.54
C LEU A 77 15.02 -10.13 13.96
N ARG A 78 15.99 -11.02 13.68
CA ARG A 78 15.94 -12.43 14.11
C ARG A 78 16.06 -12.65 15.63
N ARG A 79 16.40 -11.62 16.39
CA ARG A 79 16.50 -11.68 17.86
C ARG A 79 15.24 -11.17 18.56
N LEU A 80 14.34 -10.56 17.80
CA LEU A 80 13.03 -10.16 18.29
C LEU A 80 12.16 -11.40 18.51
N ASP A 81 11.20 -11.28 19.43
CA ASP A 81 10.14 -12.27 19.56
C ASP A 81 9.20 -12.25 18.33
N GLU A 82 8.39 -13.31 18.21
CA GLU A 82 7.48 -13.49 17.08
C GLU A 82 6.40 -12.39 17.07
N GLU A 83 6.00 -11.87 18.23
CA GLU A 83 4.97 -10.83 18.34
C GLU A 83 5.47 -9.50 17.75
N ALA A 84 6.68 -9.07 18.09
CA ALA A 84 7.31 -7.88 17.54
C ALA A 84 7.55 -8.02 16.03
N LEU A 85 8.01 -9.19 15.56
CA LEU A 85 8.15 -9.45 14.14
C LEU A 85 6.81 -9.43 13.40
N ALA A 86 5.76 -10.00 13.98
CA ALA A 86 4.41 -9.98 13.44
C ALA A 86 3.84 -8.55 13.38
N ALA A 87 4.07 -7.72 14.41
CA ALA A 87 3.67 -6.32 14.43
C ALA A 87 4.33 -5.52 13.30
N ILE A 88 5.65 -5.68 13.12
CA ILE A 88 6.37 -5.02 12.02
C ILE A 88 5.84 -5.47 10.66
N ARG A 89 5.64 -6.79 10.47
CA ARG A 89 5.07 -7.35 9.23
C ARG A 89 3.66 -6.79 8.97
N GLY A 90 2.80 -6.79 9.97
CA GLY A 90 1.42 -6.31 9.89
C GLY A 90 1.36 -4.83 9.52
N ALA A 91 2.20 -3.99 10.12
CA ALA A 91 2.25 -2.57 9.80
C ALA A 91 2.65 -2.31 8.34
N LEU A 92 3.63 -3.05 7.81
CA LEU A 92 4.05 -2.93 6.41
C LEU A 92 2.99 -3.44 5.42
N GLU A 93 2.28 -4.52 5.74
CA GLU A 93 1.20 -5.01 4.88
C GLU A 93 -0.02 -4.09 4.91
N HIS A 94 -0.36 -3.53 6.07
CA HIS A 94 -1.42 -2.55 6.20
C HIS A 94 -1.15 -1.31 5.33
N ASP A 95 0.04 -0.74 5.44
CA ASP A 95 0.44 0.42 4.63
C ASP A 95 0.41 0.13 3.12
N LYS A 96 0.91 -1.03 2.71
CA LYS A 96 0.81 -1.49 1.33
C LYS A 96 -0.65 -1.62 0.86
N ALA A 97 -1.52 -2.16 1.70
CA ALA A 97 -2.94 -2.30 1.38
C ALA A 97 -3.63 -0.93 1.25
N GLU A 98 -3.32 0.02 2.12
CA GLU A 98 -3.79 1.42 2.01
C GLU A 98 -3.34 2.05 0.69
N HIS A 99 -2.05 1.99 0.36
CA HIS A 99 -1.55 2.53 -0.91
C HIS A 99 -2.19 1.89 -2.15
N LEU A 100 -2.45 0.57 -2.11
CA LEU A 100 -3.18 -0.09 -3.19
C LEU A 100 -4.65 0.36 -3.26
N ARG A 101 -5.29 0.62 -2.12
CA ARG A 101 -6.65 1.17 -2.06
C ARG A 101 -6.70 2.58 -2.64
N GLU A 102 -5.80 3.45 -2.21
CA GLU A 102 -5.65 4.83 -2.73
C GLU A 102 -5.42 4.82 -4.25
N ALA A 103 -4.48 4.01 -4.74
CA ALA A 103 -4.21 3.90 -6.18
C ALA A 103 -5.43 3.40 -6.97
N ARG A 104 -6.18 2.41 -6.44
CA ARG A 104 -7.41 1.93 -7.06
C ARG A 104 -8.50 3.00 -7.10
N ALA A 105 -8.63 3.80 -6.04
CA ALA A 105 -9.57 4.92 -5.98
C ALA A 105 -9.22 5.99 -7.03
N LEU A 106 -7.94 6.39 -7.11
CA LEU A 106 -7.46 7.32 -8.14
C LEU A 106 -7.76 6.81 -9.55
N HIS A 107 -7.43 5.55 -9.84
CA HIS A 107 -7.75 4.97 -11.14
C HIS A 107 -9.25 4.87 -11.41
N ALA A 108 -10.09 4.70 -10.38
CA ALA A 108 -11.54 4.72 -10.55
C ALA A 108 -12.04 6.11 -10.98
N ILE A 109 -11.50 7.17 -10.38
CA ILE A 109 -11.80 8.56 -10.74
C ILE A 109 -11.35 8.85 -12.18
N GLU A 110 -10.13 8.43 -12.54
CA GLU A 110 -9.60 8.58 -13.91
C GLU A 110 -10.50 7.89 -14.94
N ARG A 111 -10.89 6.63 -14.67
CA ARG A 111 -11.82 5.90 -15.55
C ARG A 111 -13.14 6.63 -15.71
N TRP A 112 -13.73 7.15 -14.63
CA TRP A 112 -14.98 7.91 -14.72
C TRP A 112 -14.85 9.17 -15.56
N ARG A 113 -13.79 9.94 -15.36
CA ARG A 113 -13.52 11.15 -16.13
C ARG A 113 -13.44 10.82 -17.62
N ASP A 114 -12.66 9.80 -17.98
CA ASP A 114 -12.44 9.42 -19.37
C ASP A 114 -13.74 8.91 -20.00
N ARG A 115 -14.52 8.09 -19.27
CA ARG A 115 -15.86 7.65 -19.70
C ARG A 115 -16.83 8.80 -19.89
N LEU A 116 -16.87 9.78 -18.99
CA LEU A 116 -17.74 10.96 -19.14
C LEU A 116 -17.38 11.79 -20.38
N MET A 117 -16.09 11.87 -20.72
CA MET A 117 -15.63 12.58 -21.90
C MET A 117 -15.92 11.83 -23.22
N GLU A 118 -16.03 10.51 -23.18
CA GLU A 118 -16.16 9.65 -24.38
C GLU A 118 -17.59 9.16 -24.60
N GLU A 119 -18.27 8.71 -23.54
CA GLU A 119 -19.63 8.16 -23.57
C GLU A 119 -20.71 9.22 -23.25
N GLY A 120 -20.32 10.35 -22.65
CA GLY A 120 -21.23 11.47 -22.36
C GLY A 120 -22.38 11.09 -21.43
N ASP A 121 -23.62 11.24 -21.92
CA ASP A 121 -24.84 11.08 -21.11
C ASP A 121 -25.10 9.66 -20.61
N ALA A 122 -24.59 8.65 -21.32
CA ALA A 122 -24.71 7.25 -20.90
C ALA A 122 -23.92 7.02 -19.60
N ALA A 123 -22.63 7.35 -19.60
CA ALA A 123 -21.79 7.29 -18.41
C ALA A 123 -22.29 8.22 -17.29
N LEU A 124 -22.76 9.43 -17.62
CA LEU A 124 -23.29 10.35 -16.62
C LEU A 124 -24.52 9.78 -15.90
N SER A 125 -25.41 9.11 -16.62
CA SER A 125 -26.58 8.48 -16.03
C SER A 125 -26.22 7.29 -15.13
N GLU A 126 -25.19 6.54 -15.50
CA GLU A 126 -24.63 5.45 -14.68
C GLU A 126 -23.89 5.96 -13.44
N LEU A 127 -23.27 7.15 -13.49
CA LEU A 127 -22.67 7.76 -12.31
C LEU A 127 -23.76 8.26 -11.34
N LEU A 128 -24.79 8.92 -11.87
CA LEU A 128 -25.89 9.49 -11.10
C LEU A 128 -26.79 8.44 -10.44
N SER A 129 -26.84 7.21 -10.97
CA SER A 129 -27.55 6.12 -10.28
C SER A 129 -26.87 5.73 -8.96
N ARG A 130 -25.56 5.97 -8.85
CA ARG A 130 -24.72 5.67 -7.67
C ARG A 130 -24.63 6.86 -6.71
N PHE A 131 -24.66 8.05 -7.29
CA PHE A 131 -24.54 9.33 -6.60
C PHE A 131 -25.66 10.28 -7.05
N PRO A 132 -26.90 10.06 -6.60
CA PRO A 132 -28.06 10.86 -7.04
C PRO A 132 -27.99 12.33 -6.64
N GLN A 133 -27.17 12.66 -5.64
CA GLN A 133 -26.93 14.03 -5.16
C GLN A 133 -25.98 14.85 -6.05
N ALA A 134 -25.31 14.23 -7.03
CA ALA A 134 -24.34 14.94 -7.85
C ALA A 134 -25.04 15.93 -8.81
N ASP A 135 -24.42 17.09 -9.03
CA ASP A 135 -24.93 18.07 -9.99
C ASP A 135 -24.73 17.58 -11.43
N ARG A 136 -25.80 17.03 -12.01
CA ARG A 136 -25.84 16.54 -13.38
C ARG A 136 -25.42 17.59 -14.40
N GLN A 137 -25.87 18.84 -14.24
CA GLN A 137 -25.62 19.89 -15.22
C GLN A 137 -24.16 20.33 -15.17
N HIS A 138 -23.62 20.48 -13.97
CA HIS A 138 -22.22 20.83 -13.76
C HIS A 138 -21.26 19.76 -14.32
N LEU A 139 -21.46 18.49 -13.95
CA LEU A 139 -20.63 17.38 -14.45
C LEU A 139 -20.67 17.26 -15.98
N ARG A 140 -21.86 17.42 -16.57
CA ARG A 140 -22.00 17.41 -18.03
C ARG A 140 -21.23 18.55 -18.69
N GLN A 141 -21.30 19.76 -18.13
CA GLN A 141 -20.60 20.92 -18.67
C GLN A 141 -19.08 20.73 -18.61
N LEU A 142 -18.58 20.23 -17.48
CA LEU A 142 -17.15 19.92 -17.29
C LEU A 142 -16.67 18.85 -18.27
N ALA A 143 -17.40 17.75 -18.44
CA ALA A 143 -17.05 16.69 -19.38
C ALA A 143 -16.97 17.18 -20.83
N ARG A 144 -17.96 17.99 -21.27
CA ARG A 144 -17.95 18.58 -22.61
C ARG A 144 -16.79 19.56 -22.80
N ASN A 145 -16.51 20.40 -21.80
CA ASN A 145 -15.41 21.35 -21.84
C ASN A 145 -14.06 20.62 -21.89
N ALA A 146 -13.86 19.59 -21.06
CA ALA A 146 -12.64 18.78 -21.05
C ALA A 146 -12.42 18.08 -22.41
N HIS A 147 -13.48 17.56 -23.02
CA HIS A 147 -13.42 16.98 -24.36
C HIS A 147 -13.01 18.03 -25.41
N GLN A 148 -13.59 19.23 -25.36
CA GLN A 148 -13.25 20.33 -26.26
C GLN A 148 -11.82 20.86 -26.05
N GLU A 149 -11.33 20.91 -24.81
CA GLU A 149 -9.95 21.27 -24.48
C GLU A 149 -8.98 20.26 -25.11
N ARG A 150 -9.25 18.96 -24.97
CA ARG A 150 -8.46 17.87 -25.57
C ARG A 150 -8.40 17.99 -27.10
N LEU A 151 -9.55 18.19 -27.75
CA LEU A 151 -9.60 18.33 -29.21
C LEU A 151 -8.87 19.58 -29.73
N LYS A 152 -8.88 20.67 -28.96
CA LYS A 152 -8.28 21.95 -29.36
C LYS A 152 -6.84 22.12 -28.85
N ASN A 153 -6.24 21.08 -28.25
CA ASN A 153 -4.93 21.14 -27.59
C ASN A 153 -4.79 22.33 -26.63
N LYS A 154 -5.86 22.65 -25.90
CA LYS A 154 -5.88 23.72 -24.92
C LYS A 154 -5.37 23.22 -23.57
N PRO A 155 -4.93 24.14 -22.68
CA PRO A 155 -4.63 23.78 -21.30
C PRO A 155 -5.80 23.02 -20.64
N PRO A 156 -5.55 21.91 -19.93
CA PRO A 156 -6.59 21.02 -19.40
C PRO A 156 -7.17 21.58 -18.09
N HIS A 157 -7.94 22.67 -18.17
CA HIS A 157 -8.59 23.26 -16.99
C HIS A 157 -9.79 22.43 -16.56
N ALA A 158 -10.79 22.28 -17.45
CA ALA A 158 -11.99 21.51 -17.17
C ALA A 158 -11.69 20.03 -16.90
N TYR A 159 -10.63 19.48 -17.52
CA TYR A 159 -10.17 18.12 -17.24
C TYR A 159 -9.68 17.93 -15.79
N ARG A 160 -8.94 18.91 -15.26
CA ARG A 160 -8.48 18.91 -13.85
C ARG A 160 -9.62 19.19 -12.88
N GLU A 161 -10.56 20.06 -13.27
CA GLU A 161 -11.74 20.37 -12.49
C GLU A 161 -12.68 19.17 -12.38
N LEU A 162 -12.96 18.49 -13.49
CA LEU A 162 -13.75 17.26 -13.50
C LEU A 162 -13.16 16.18 -12.61
N PHE A 163 -11.82 16.03 -12.60
CA PHE A 163 -11.16 15.10 -11.69
C PHE A 163 -11.40 15.44 -10.21
N ARG A 164 -11.34 16.73 -9.84
CA ARG A 164 -11.58 17.17 -8.46
C ARG A 164 -13.02 16.90 -8.04
N GLU A 165 -14.00 17.28 -8.87
CA GLU A 165 -15.42 17.01 -8.59
C GLU A 165 -15.70 15.51 -8.46
N LEU A 166 -15.15 14.68 -9.33
CA LEU A 166 -15.30 13.23 -9.25
C LEU A 166 -14.61 12.65 -8.02
N ARG A 167 -13.42 13.13 -7.66
CA ARG A 167 -12.75 12.69 -6.44
C ARG A 167 -13.60 13.00 -5.22
N ASP A 168 -14.06 14.23 -5.09
CA ASP A 168 -14.84 14.67 -3.94
C ASP A 168 -16.18 13.89 -3.87
N LEU A 169 -16.77 13.53 -5.02
CA LEU A 169 -17.96 12.69 -5.11
C LEU A 169 -17.70 11.22 -4.69
N LEU A 170 -16.60 10.62 -5.15
CA LEU A 170 -16.26 9.22 -4.88
C LEU A 170 -15.66 8.99 -3.47
N GLU A 171 -15.05 10.02 -2.88
CA GLU A 171 -14.53 10.00 -1.51
C GLU A 171 -15.60 10.36 -0.47
N SER A 172 -16.67 11.06 -0.89
CA SER A 172 -17.83 11.29 -0.03
C SER A 172 -18.61 9.99 0.17
N PRO A 173 -19.00 9.63 1.41
CA PRO A 173 -19.84 8.46 1.64
C PRO A 173 -21.15 8.64 0.85
N SER A 174 -21.48 7.69 -0.01
CA SER A 174 -22.78 7.70 -0.67
C SER A 174 -23.85 7.56 0.43
N PRO A 175 -24.86 8.44 0.50
CA PRO A 175 -25.91 8.39 1.52
C PRO A 175 -26.84 7.18 1.40
N ALA A 176 -26.46 6.15 0.63
CA ALA A 176 -27.25 4.96 0.31
C ALA A 176 -26.67 3.66 0.89
N GLU A 177 -26.04 3.72 2.08
CA GLU A 177 -25.80 2.56 2.95
C GLU A 177 -26.68 2.63 4.21
#